data_AF-Q2R1C0-F1
#
_entry.id   AF-Q2R1C0-F1
#
_cell.length_a   1.000
_cell.length_b   1.000
_cell.length_c   1.000
_cell.angle_alpha   90.00
_cell.angle_beta   90.00
_cell.angle_gamma   90.00
#
_symmetry.space_group_name_H-M   'P 1'
#
loop_
_entity.id
_entity.type
_entity.pdbx_description
1 polymer ?
#
loop_
_entity_poly.entity_id
_entity_poly.type
_entity_poly.pdbx_seq_one_letter_code
_entity_poly.pdbx_strand_id
1 'polypeptide(L)'
;MASGDEEGSGSRSPSKAAPAPAPAKKKKTKTTTTTSAMAPLPLAEVKWILAQKREPYTNPDDIEGFKISSNPNNDNDDGFPEELKASCRDSIRRSNILRKVADDRFFEYQSEVRAAMESSGRFLVDAGFFERRARGRAKLNEAWAKLRDGLPLSDSDSDADEEDDEDMALLAAMGLEFD
;
A
#
# COMPACT_ATOMS: atom_id res chain seq x y z
N MET A 1 -32.13 37.52 32.83
CA MET A 1 -32.09 37.34 34.29
C MET A 1 -31.00 36.30 34.53
N ALA A 2 -29.78 36.74 34.84
CA ALA A 2 -29.25 36.96 36.21
C ALA A 2 -29.11 35.61 36.93
N SER A 3 -28.00 35.16 37.50
CA SER A 3 -26.62 35.58 37.80
C SER A 3 -25.89 34.25 38.15
N GLY A 4 -24.60 34.08 38.42
CA GLY A 4 -23.48 34.90 38.90
C GLY A 4 -22.31 33.92 39.13
N ASP A 5 -21.07 34.34 38.83
CA ASP A 5 -20.02 34.73 39.80
C ASP A 5 -19.15 33.51 40.21
N GLU A 6 -17.93 33.32 39.69
CA GLU A 6 -16.65 34.05 39.90
C GLU A 6 -16.16 34.03 41.36
N GLU A 7 -14.94 33.50 41.55
CA GLU A 7 -13.81 34.04 42.33
C GLU A 7 -12.69 32.97 42.28
N GLY A 8 -11.50 33.24 41.74
CA GLY A 8 -10.43 34.04 42.35
C GLY A 8 -9.33 33.06 42.82
N SER A 9 -8.02 33.29 42.83
CA SER A 9 -7.15 34.45 42.60
C SER A 9 -5.71 33.89 42.69
N GLY A 10 -4.71 34.50 42.04
CA GLY A 10 -3.32 34.13 42.32
C GLY A 10 -2.22 34.59 41.38
N SER A 11 -2.15 35.89 41.10
CA SER A 11 -1.12 36.55 40.29
C SER A 11 0.31 36.48 40.84
N ARG A 12 1.29 36.44 39.93
CA ARG A 12 2.63 37.12 39.95
C ARG A 12 3.46 36.58 38.78
N SER A 13 4.29 37.29 38.04
CA SER A 13 4.54 38.69 37.66
C SER A 13 5.66 38.59 36.60
N PRO A 14 5.80 39.53 35.65
CA PRO A 14 6.60 39.34 34.45
C PRO A 14 8.03 39.89 34.60
N SER A 15 9.04 39.15 34.15
CA SER A 15 10.41 39.65 34.07
C SER A 15 11.10 39.29 32.76
N LYS A 16 11.40 40.37 32.06
CA LYS A 16 12.16 40.60 30.82
C LYS A 16 13.63 40.15 30.94
N ALA A 17 14.09 39.31 30.01
CA ALA A 17 15.52 39.13 29.68
C ALA A 17 15.63 38.49 28.28
N ALA A 18 15.88 39.30 27.24
CA ALA A 18 17.16 39.47 26.54
C ALA A 18 17.36 38.46 25.36
N PRO A 19 17.69 38.93 24.13
CA PRO A 19 17.75 38.08 22.95
C PRO A 19 19.03 37.24 22.96
N ALA A 20 18.90 35.92 22.96
CA ALA A 20 20.03 35.00 22.85
C ALA A 20 20.33 34.67 21.36
N PRO A 21 21.60 34.41 21.02
CA PRO A 21 22.18 34.69 19.71
C PRO A 21 21.85 33.65 18.64
N ALA A 22 21.88 34.10 17.39
CA ALA A 22 21.71 33.28 16.18
C ALA A 22 22.58 32.00 16.21
N PRO A 23 22.02 30.79 16.00
CA PRO A 23 22.85 29.62 15.82
C PRO A 23 23.59 29.73 14.48
N ALA A 24 24.91 29.62 14.61
CA ALA A 24 25.91 29.78 13.58
C ALA A 24 25.61 28.95 12.32
N LYS A 25 25.99 29.54 11.18
CA LYS A 25 26.09 28.94 9.85
C LYS A 25 26.50 27.46 9.94
N LYS A 26 25.52 26.54 9.81
CA LYS A 26 25.81 25.13 9.57
C LYS A 26 26.52 25.03 8.23
N LYS A 27 27.83 24.81 8.28
CA LYS A 27 28.66 24.38 7.16
C LYS A 27 27.91 23.27 6.42
N LYS A 28 27.70 23.47 5.12
CA LYS A 28 27.21 22.44 4.20
C LYS A 28 28.02 21.17 4.39
N THR A 29 27.46 20.19 5.09
CA THR A 29 27.93 18.82 5.06
C THR A 29 27.73 18.32 3.63
N LYS A 30 28.85 18.12 2.95
CA LYS A 30 28.93 17.46 1.66
C LYS A 30 28.36 16.04 1.89
N THR A 31 27.12 15.81 1.47
CA THR A 31 26.54 14.47 1.36
C THR A 31 27.40 13.71 0.35
N THR A 32 28.37 12.96 0.86
CA THR A 32 29.03 11.91 0.09
C THR A 32 27.97 10.89 -0.26
N THR A 33 27.58 10.87 -1.53
CA THR A 33 26.80 9.79 -2.15
C THR A 33 27.64 8.53 -2.04
N THR A 34 27.46 7.80 -0.94
CA THR A 34 27.97 6.44 -0.82
C THR A 34 27.26 5.66 -1.91
N THR A 35 27.99 5.28 -2.95
CA THR A 35 27.50 4.40 -4.01
C THR A 35 27.06 3.12 -3.32
N SER A 36 25.75 3.00 -3.05
CA SER A 36 25.16 1.79 -2.49
C SER A 36 25.61 0.64 -3.37
N ALA A 37 26.12 -0.42 -2.77
CA ALA A 37 26.61 -1.57 -3.53
C ALA A 37 25.45 -2.13 -4.37
N MET A 38 25.60 -2.06 -5.69
CA MET A 38 24.64 -2.61 -6.64
C MET A 38 24.99 -4.07 -6.90
N ALA A 39 24.01 -4.96 -6.82
CA ALA A 39 24.17 -6.38 -7.08
C ALA A 39 23.33 -6.80 -8.30
N PRO A 40 23.81 -7.73 -9.14
CA PRO A 40 23.01 -8.24 -10.23
C PRO A 40 21.86 -9.11 -9.70
N LEU A 41 20.67 -8.89 -10.24
CA LEU A 41 19.52 -9.75 -9.96
C LEU A 41 19.77 -11.16 -10.52
N PRO A 42 19.51 -12.24 -9.75
CA PRO A 42 19.72 -13.61 -10.21
C PRO A 42 18.98 -13.89 -11.52
N LEU A 43 19.62 -14.60 -12.45
CA LEU A 43 19.04 -14.86 -13.77
C LEU A 43 17.70 -15.61 -13.70
N ALA A 44 17.52 -16.49 -12.70
CA ALA A 44 16.25 -17.17 -12.47
C ALA A 44 15.11 -16.18 -12.18
N GLU A 45 15.41 -15.12 -11.43
CA GLU A 45 14.45 -14.09 -11.08
C GLU A 45 14.12 -13.20 -12.27
N VAL A 46 15.13 -12.77 -13.03
CA VAL A 46 14.93 -12.04 -14.29
C VAL A 46 14.02 -12.83 -15.23
N LYS A 47 14.28 -14.13 -15.40
CA LYS A 47 13.44 -15.00 -16.23
C LYS A 47 12.00 -15.09 -15.71
N TRP A 48 11.82 -15.18 -14.39
CA TRP A 48 10.50 -15.21 -13.78
C TRP A 48 9.74 -13.90 -14.02
N ILE A 49 10.38 -12.74 -13.82
CA ILE A 49 9.81 -11.41 -14.07
C ILE A 49 9.38 -11.29 -15.54
N LEU A 50 10.28 -11.60 -16.48
CA LEU A 50 10.02 -11.46 -17.91
C LEU A 50 8.99 -12.46 -18.46
N ALA A 51 8.75 -13.56 -17.74
CA ALA A 51 7.74 -14.54 -18.11
C ALA A 51 6.31 -14.15 -17.69
N GLN A 52 6.16 -13.21 -16.74
CA GLN A 52 4.85 -12.77 -16.28
C GLN A 52 4.05 -12.08 -17.39
N LYS A 53 2.74 -12.35 -17.41
CA LYS A 53 1.78 -11.75 -18.34
C LYS A 53 0.61 -11.18 -17.55
N ARG A 54 -0.01 -10.13 -18.08
CA ARG A 54 -1.25 -9.60 -17.51
C ARG A 54 -2.32 -10.67 -17.61
N GLU A 55 -2.93 -10.96 -16.47
CA GLU A 55 -4.11 -11.79 -16.43
C GLU A 55 -5.36 -10.92 -16.57
N PRO A 56 -6.45 -11.46 -17.12
CA PRO A 56 -7.71 -10.76 -17.16
C PRO A 56 -8.26 -10.55 -15.75
N TYR A 57 -8.94 -9.41 -15.55
CA TYR A 57 -9.66 -9.11 -14.33
C TYR A 57 -11.01 -9.82 -14.35
N THR A 58 -11.40 -10.42 -13.22
CA THR A 58 -12.70 -11.08 -13.10
C THR A 58 -13.79 -10.01 -13.04
N ASN A 59 -14.68 -9.99 -14.02
CA ASN A 59 -15.89 -9.19 -13.89
C ASN A 59 -16.83 -9.87 -12.88
N PRO A 60 -17.21 -9.21 -11.78
CA PRO A 60 -18.10 -9.83 -10.79
C PRO A 60 -19.47 -10.22 -11.37
N ASP A 61 -19.92 -9.53 -12.44
CA ASP A 61 -21.20 -9.81 -13.08
C ASP A 61 -21.18 -11.08 -13.96
N ASP A 62 -19.99 -11.61 -14.26
CA ASP A 62 -19.83 -12.89 -14.98
C ASP A 62 -19.91 -14.10 -14.03
N ILE A 63 -19.76 -13.88 -12.72
CA ILE A 63 -19.81 -14.93 -11.69
C ILE A 63 -21.26 -15.32 -11.43
N GLU A 64 -21.60 -16.57 -11.70
CA GLU A 64 -22.98 -17.08 -11.65
C GLU A 64 -23.71 -16.77 -10.33
N GLY A 65 -23.04 -16.91 -9.17
CA GLY A 65 -23.61 -16.61 -7.85
C GLY A 65 -23.80 -15.12 -7.51
N PHE A 66 -23.27 -14.20 -8.31
CA PHE A 66 -23.43 -12.76 -8.11
C PHE A 66 -24.27 -12.07 -9.18
N LYS A 67 -24.78 -12.83 -10.15
CA LYS A 67 -25.69 -12.29 -11.17
C LYS A 67 -26.97 -11.80 -10.51
N ILE A 68 -27.43 -10.62 -10.93
CA ILE A 68 -28.73 -10.10 -10.53
C ILE A 68 -29.78 -11.08 -11.03
N SER A 69 -30.53 -11.68 -10.09
CA SER A 69 -31.73 -12.44 -10.42
C SER A 69 -32.67 -11.53 -11.21
N SER A 70 -32.74 -11.72 -12.52
CA SER A 70 -33.61 -10.89 -13.38
C SER A 70 -35.09 -11.29 -13.24
N ASN A 71 -35.39 -12.31 -12.44
CA ASN A 71 -36.73 -12.84 -12.27
C ASN A 71 -37.19 -12.63 -10.82
N PRO A 72 -38.11 -11.69 -10.57
CA PRO A 72 -38.67 -11.46 -9.23
C PRO A 72 -39.50 -12.65 -8.71
N ASN A 73 -39.81 -13.64 -9.55
CA ASN A 73 -40.50 -14.89 -9.20
C ASN A 73 -39.56 -16.11 -9.17
N ASN A 74 -38.25 -15.90 -9.08
CA ASN A 74 -37.31 -17.02 -9.02
C ASN A 74 -37.14 -17.49 -7.57
N ASP A 75 -37.75 -18.63 -7.25
CA ASP A 75 -37.51 -19.37 -6.01
C ASP A 75 -36.09 -20.00 -5.97
N ASN A 76 -35.24 -19.75 -6.98
CA ASN A 76 -33.79 -19.94 -6.84
C ASN A 76 -33.20 -18.81 -6.01
N ASP A 77 -33.69 -18.72 -4.77
CA ASP A 77 -32.93 -18.18 -3.67
C ASP A 77 -31.81 -19.19 -3.43
N ASP A 78 -30.64 -18.91 -3.97
CA ASP A 78 -29.38 -19.55 -3.58
C ASP A 78 -29.05 -19.33 -2.09
N GLY A 79 -29.97 -18.70 -1.33
CA GLY A 79 -29.92 -18.49 0.11
C GLY A 79 -29.04 -17.31 0.49
N PHE A 80 -28.50 -16.59 -0.50
CA PHE A 80 -27.59 -15.49 -0.30
C PHE A 80 -28.32 -14.15 -0.43
N PRO A 81 -28.36 -13.32 0.64
CA PRO A 81 -28.96 -12.00 0.58
C PRO A 81 -28.38 -11.16 -0.57
N GLU A 82 -29.22 -10.45 -1.31
CA GLU A 82 -28.77 -9.57 -2.40
C GLU A 82 -27.79 -8.50 -1.89
N GLU A 83 -27.92 -8.06 -0.64
CA GLU A 83 -26.95 -7.18 0.04
C GLU A 83 -25.57 -7.80 0.12
N LEU A 84 -25.47 -9.10 0.43
CA LEU A 84 -24.20 -9.82 0.46
C LEU A 84 -23.63 -9.96 -0.96
N LYS A 85 -24.47 -10.29 -1.95
CA LYS A 85 -24.04 -10.35 -3.36
C LYS A 85 -23.51 -8.99 -3.83
N ALA A 86 -24.23 -7.91 -3.56
CA ALA A 86 -23.81 -6.56 -3.88
C ALA A 86 -22.47 -6.20 -3.20
N SER A 87 -22.33 -6.49 -1.91
CA SER A 87 -21.09 -6.31 -1.16
C SER A 87 -19.92 -7.11 -1.77
N CYS A 88 -20.15 -8.37 -2.16
CA CYS A 88 -19.14 -9.18 -2.85
C CYS A 88 -18.77 -8.62 -4.22
N ARG A 89 -19.74 -8.17 -5.03
CA ARG A 89 -19.48 -7.53 -6.32
C ARG A 89 -18.60 -6.29 -6.14
N ASP A 90 -18.91 -5.45 -5.16
CA ASP A 90 -18.15 -4.24 -4.88
C ASP A 90 -16.75 -4.55 -4.35
N SER A 91 -16.61 -5.56 -3.49
CA SER A 91 -15.31 -6.07 -3.03
C SER A 91 -14.43 -6.51 -4.20
N ILE A 92 -14.97 -7.31 -5.13
CA ILE A 92 -14.25 -7.75 -6.33
C ILE A 92 -13.85 -6.56 -7.22
N ARG A 93 -14.73 -5.57 -7.41
CA ARG A 93 -14.41 -4.36 -8.17
C ARG A 93 -13.26 -3.60 -7.54
N ARG A 94 -13.26 -3.40 -6.22
CA ARG A 94 -12.16 -2.76 -5.49
C ARG A 94 -10.87 -3.55 -5.61
N SER A 95 -10.91 -4.87 -5.43
CA SER A 95 -9.75 -5.75 -5.62
C SER A 95 -9.18 -5.68 -7.04
N ASN A 96 -10.04 -5.59 -8.06
CA ASN A 96 -9.59 -5.44 -9.44
C ASN A 96 -8.88 -4.10 -9.68
N ILE A 97 -9.35 -3.01 -9.07
CA ILE A 97 -8.68 -1.70 -9.15
C ILE A 97 -7.29 -1.78 -8.52
N LEU A 98 -7.19 -2.32 -7.30
CA LEU A 98 -5.91 -2.53 -6.61
C LEU A 98 -4.96 -3.38 -7.43
N ARG A 99 -5.46 -4.50 -7.97
CA ARG A 99 -4.69 -5.39 -8.84
C ARG A 99 -4.20 -4.67 -10.09
N LYS A 100 -5.04 -3.83 -10.70
CA LYS A 100 -4.65 -3.07 -11.89
C LYS A 100 -3.51 -2.10 -11.59
N VAL A 101 -3.56 -1.37 -10.47
CA VAL A 101 -2.46 -0.48 -10.05
C VAL A 101 -1.17 -1.26 -9.83
N ALA A 102 -1.25 -2.39 -9.12
CA ALA A 102 -0.10 -3.24 -8.87
C ALA A 102 0.46 -3.84 -10.18
N ASP A 103 -0.40 -4.28 -11.09
CA ASP A 103 0.00 -4.75 -12.41
C ASP A 103 0.69 -3.62 -13.18
N ASP A 104 0.12 -2.42 -13.24
CA ASP A 104 0.70 -1.29 -13.98
C ASP A 104 2.14 -1.00 -13.53
N ARG A 105 2.37 -0.89 -12.22
CA ARG A 105 3.72 -0.73 -11.65
C ARG A 105 4.63 -1.91 -11.94
N PHE A 106 4.12 -3.13 -11.82
CA PHE A 106 4.90 -4.34 -12.11
C PHE A 106 5.31 -4.42 -13.59
N PHE A 107 4.43 -4.01 -14.52
CA PHE A 107 4.74 -4.00 -15.95
C PHE A 107 5.68 -2.87 -16.35
N GLU A 108 5.65 -1.74 -15.66
CA GLU A 108 6.70 -0.71 -15.74
C GLU A 108 8.04 -1.29 -15.30
N TYR A 109 8.12 -1.90 -14.12
CA TYR A 109 9.33 -2.60 -13.64
C TYR A 109 9.80 -3.70 -14.60
N GLN A 110 8.88 -4.51 -15.13
CA GLN A 110 9.20 -5.55 -16.13
C GLN A 110 9.84 -4.93 -17.38
N SER A 111 9.37 -3.76 -17.81
CA SER A 111 9.92 -3.03 -18.96
C SER A 111 11.36 -2.54 -18.69
N GLU A 112 11.64 -2.05 -17.48
CA GLU A 112 12.99 -1.66 -17.06
C GLU A 112 13.94 -2.86 -17.02
N VAL A 113 13.48 -3.99 -16.46
CA VAL A 113 14.25 -5.24 -16.44
C VAL A 113 14.57 -5.68 -17.87
N ARG A 114 13.60 -5.62 -18.78
CA ARG A 114 13.82 -5.95 -20.20
C ARG A 114 14.88 -5.04 -20.82
N ALA A 115 14.75 -3.72 -20.67
CA ALA A 115 15.69 -2.75 -21.23
C ALA A 115 17.12 -2.92 -20.68
N ALA A 116 17.28 -3.21 -19.39
CA ALA A 116 18.61 -3.45 -18.80
C ALA A 116 19.25 -4.76 -19.28
N MET A 117 18.43 -5.80 -19.48
CA MET A 117 18.88 -7.07 -20.05
C MET A 117 19.32 -6.92 -21.51
N GLU A 118 18.61 -6.10 -22.29
CA GLU A 118 18.98 -5.80 -23.69
C GLU A 118 20.24 -4.93 -23.80
N SER A 119 20.43 -3.98 -22.88
CA SER A 119 21.55 -3.04 -22.92
C SER A 119 22.85 -3.57 -22.30
N SER A 120 22.77 -4.24 -21.15
CA SER A 120 23.94 -4.64 -20.35
C SER A 120 24.02 -6.15 -20.05
N GLY A 121 22.97 -6.90 -20.40
CA GLY A 121 22.84 -8.32 -20.07
C GLY A 121 22.54 -8.60 -18.59
N ARG A 122 22.32 -7.56 -17.77
CA ARG A 122 22.10 -7.66 -16.33
C ARG A 122 21.13 -6.57 -15.86
N PHE A 123 20.32 -6.88 -14.85
CA PHE A 123 19.57 -5.88 -14.07
C PHE A 123 20.22 -5.73 -12.71
N LEU A 124 20.48 -4.50 -12.26
CA LEU A 124 21.16 -4.22 -11.00
C LEU A 124 20.15 -3.72 -9.96
N VAL A 125 20.27 -4.23 -8.73
CA VAL A 125 19.44 -3.84 -7.58
C VAL A 125 20.33 -3.38 -6.43
N ASP A 126 19.80 -2.55 -5.54
CA ASP A 126 20.53 -2.08 -4.36
C ASP A 126 20.77 -3.21 -3.34
N ALA A 127 21.75 -3.00 -2.46
CA ALA A 127 22.15 -3.98 -1.45
C ALA A 127 20.99 -4.45 -0.55
N GLY A 128 20.02 -3.57 -0.27
CA GLY A 128 18.88 -3.89 0.58
C GLY A 128 17.75 -4.64 -0.14
N PHE A 129 17.80 -4.78 -1.46
CA PHE A 129 16.73 -5.38 -2.25
C PHE A 129 16.37 -6.80 -1.77
N PHE A 130 17.38 -7.65 -1.57
CA PHE A 130 17.15 -9.03 -1.15
C PHE A 130 16.62 -9.13 0.28
N GLU A 131 17.04 -8.22 1.16
CA GLU A 131 16.56 -8.16 2.55
C GLU A 131 15.10 -7.70 2.59
N ARG A 132 14.76 -6.62 1.85
CA ARG A 132 13.37 -6.14 1.71
C ARG A 132 12.48 -7.24 1.12
N ARG A 133 12.95 -7.91 0.06
CA ARG A 133 12.24 -9.03 -0.57
C ARG A 133 12.05 -10.21 0.39
N ALA A 134 13.07 -10.58 1.16
CA ALA A 134 12.97 -11.67 2.12
C ALA A 134 11.96 -11.35 3.23
N ARG A 135 11.98 -10.11 3.74
CA ARG A 135 10.99 -9.60 4.71
C ARG A 135 9.57 -9.65 4.14
N GLY A 136 9.36 -9.14 2.93
CA GLY A 136 8.06 -9.18 2.26
C GLY A 136 7.54 -10.61 2.04
N ARG A 137 8.40 -11.54 1.61
CA ARG A 137 8.02 -12.97 1.47
C ARG A 137 7.69 -13.62 2.81
N ALA A 138 8.39 -13.28 3.89
CA ALA A 138 8.08 -13.78 5.21
C ALA A 138 6.69 -13.31 5.67
N LYS A 139 6.40 -12.00 5.55
CA LYS A 139 5.08 -11.42 5.86
C LYS A 139 3.96 -12.09 5.05
N LEU A 140 4.17 -12.25 3.75
CA LEU A 140 3.20 -12.92 2.87
C LEU A 140 2.98 -14.39 3.26
N ASN A 141 4.04 -15.16 3.53
CA ASN A 141 3.92 -16.56 3.96
C ASN A 141 3.21 -16.69 5.31
N GLU A 142 3.47 -15.77 6.24
CA GLU A 142 2.80 -15.73 7.53
C GLU A 142 1.30 -15.43 7.39
N ALA A 143 0.94 -14.43 6.57
CA ALA A 143 -0.45 -14.12 6.27
C ALA A 143 -1.16 -15.31 5.60
N TRP A 144 -0.51 -15.97 4.63
CA TRP A 144 -1.06 -17.19 4.00
C TRP A 144 -1.22 -18.34 4.97
N ALA A 145 -0.28 -18.54 5.91
CA ALA A 145 -0.39 -19.57 6.94
C ALA A 145 -1.56 -19.29 7.88
N LYS A 146 -1.72 -18.04 8.35
CA LYS A 146 -2.88 -17.62 9.17
C LYS A 146 -4.20 -17.88 8.45
N LEU A 147 -4.29 -17.48 7.18
CA LEU A 147 -5.49 -17.69 6.36
C LEU A 147 -5.80 -19.18 6.18
N ARG A 148 -4.79 -20.02 5.93
CA ARG A 148 -4.95 -21.48 5.83
C ARG A 148 -5.42 -22.11 7.15
N ASP A 149 -4.93 -21.59 8.28
CA ASP A 149 -5.23 -22.12 9.62
C ASP A 149 -6.51 -21.48 10.22
N GLY A 150 -7.21 -20.63 9.46
CA GLY A 150 -8.44 -19.96 9.89
C GLY A 150 -8.24 -18.87 10.95
N LEU A 151 -6.99 -18.42 11.13
CA LEU A 151 -6.65 -17.36 12.06
C LEU A 151 -6.95 -15.98 11.43
N PRO A 152 -7.42 -15.02 12.23
CA PRO A 152 -7.62 -13.67 11.73
C PRO A 152 -6.30 -13.09 11.24
N LEU A 153 -6.35 -12.40 10.11
CA LEU A 153 -5.26 -11.52 9.69
C LEU A 153 -5.24 -10.35 10.68
N SER A 154 -4.11 -10.16 11.36
CA SER A 154 -3.93 -9.01 12.24
C SER A 154 -3.58 -7.82 11.36
N ASP A 155 -4.37 -6.75 11.42
CA ASP A 155 -4.07 -5.46 10.74
C ASP A 155 -2.84 -4.75 11.34
N SER A 156 -2.34 -5.22 12.49
CA SER A 156 -1.15 -4.68 13.13
C SER A 156 0.13 -5.25 12.55
N ASP A 157 0.68 -4.58 11.54
CA ASP A 157 2.12 -4.57 11.31
C ASP A 157 2.53 -3.23 10.65
N SER A 158 2.25 -2.14 11.37
CA SER A 158 2.70 -0.78 11.07
C SER A 158 4.22 -0.65 11.27
N ASP A 159 5.00 -1.32 10.44
CA ASP A 159 6.37 -0.87 10.19
C ASP A 159 6.29 0.18 9.10
N ALA A 160 6.40 1.44 9.52
CA ALA A 160 6.46 2.63 8.68
C ALA A 160 7.69 2.62 7.76
N ASP A 161 7.67 1.77 6.73
CA ASP A 161 8.42 2.02 5.50
C ASP A 161 7.57 3.02 4.69
N GLU A 162 8.06 4.26 4.54
CA GLU A 162 7.39 5.43 3.93
C GLU A 162 6.93 5.25 2.46
N GLU A 163 6.89 4.03 1.92
CA GLU A 163 6.49 3.73 0.54
C GLU A 163 4.98 3.43 0.37
N ASP A 164 4.22 3.20 1.46
CA ASP A 164 2.76 2.95 1.38
C ASP A 164 1.91 4.23 1.22
N ASP A 165 2.46 5.40 1.56
CA ASP A 165 1.72 6.67 1.51
C ASP A 165 1.37 7.07 0.05
N GLU A 166 2.22 6.73 -0.92
CA GLU A 166 1.97 7.03 -2.34
C GLU A 166 0.86 6.14 -2.93
N ASP A 167 0.71 4.93 -2.43
CA ASP A 167 -0.28 3.95 -2.89
C ASP A 167 -1.66 4.33 -2.35
N MET A 168 -1.72 4.72 -1.08
CA MET A 168 -2.92 5.25 -0.45
C MET A 168 -3.33 6.58 -1.07
N ALA A 169 -2.38 7.46 -1.41
CA ALA A 169 -2.68 8.70 -2.11
C ALA A 169 -3.19 8.48 -3.54
N LEU A 170 -2.64 7.49 -4.27
CA LEU A 170 -3.11 7.13 -5.61
C LEU A 170 -4.51 6.51 -5.56
N LEU A 171 -4.81 5.71 -4.54
CA LEU A 171 -6.14 5.15 -4.30
C LEU A 171 -7.16 6.24 -3.93
N ALA A 172 -6.79 7.18 -3.06
CA ALA A 172 -7.60 8.34 -2.73
C ALA A 172 -7.84 9.24 -3.96
N ALA A 173 -6.81 9.45 -4.79
CA ALA A 173 -6.92 10.24 -6.02
C ALA A 173 -7.83 9.60 -7.08
N MET A 174 -8.03 8.28 -7.02
CA MET A 174 -9.02 7.57 -7.84
C MET A 174 -10.46 7.62 -7.28
N GLY A 175 -10.71 8.43 -6.24
CA GLY A 175 -12.04 8.68 -5.69
C GLY A 175 -12.55 7.62 -4.73
N LEU A 176 -11.65 6.83 -4.13
CA LEU A 176 -11.97 5.91 -3.03
C LEU A 176 -11.71 6.62 -1.70
N GLU A 177 -12.60 7.55 -1.34
CA GLU A 177 -12.76 7.93 0.07
C GLU A 177 -13.38 6.73 0.79
N PHE A 178 -12.69 6.22 1.82
CA PHE A 178 -13.24 5.21 2.72
C PHE A 178 -14.20 5.93 3.69
N ASP A 179 -15.51 5.74 3.51
CA ASP A 179 -16.55 6.09 4.51
C ASP A 179 -16.54 5.12 5.71
#